data_AF-A0A348VD90-F1
#
_entry.id   AF-A0A348VD90-F1
#
_cell.length_a   1.000
_cell.length_b   1.000
_cell.length_c   1.000
_cell.angle_alpha   90.00
_cell.angle_beta   90.00
_cell.angle_gamma   90.00
#
_symmetry.space_group_name_H-M   'P 1'
#
loop_
_entity.id
_entity.type
_entity.pdbx_description
1 polymer ?
#
loop_
_entity_poly.entity_id
_entity_poly.type
_entity_poly.pdbx_seq_one_letter_code
_entity_poly.pdbx_strand_id
1 'polypeptide(L)'
;MARNSSALSARLEIANSLEELVSLVKDEAKDLVSQRIAQFKNFPRHDVSNLFSELCFCVLTANWSAQGGMRAQELIDKGFLTMPPEDLEDALRSVGHRFAYQRARFILENRQRAHLLPSIVNGSLSSPEARSMLVKNFKGIGWKEASHFLRNVGLLDVAILDKHILRLMHHYKLIENMPKGWTRARYEAHEQLLIPIAQELQADLGEMDLYLWYAVKNTVDK
;
A
#
# COMPACT_ATOMS: atom_id res chain seq x y z
N MET A 1 1.75 21.54 1.08
CA MET A 1 2.80 20.56 0.71
C MET A 1 4.23 20.95 1.12
N ALA A 2 4.50 22.15 1.63
CA ALA A 2 5.87 22.60 1.95
C ALA A 2 6.45 22.21 3.33
N ARG A 3 5.63 21.73 4.29
CA ARG A 3 6.10 21.48 5.67
C ARG A 3 6.80 20.13 5.89
N ASN A 4 6.62 19.14 5.01
CA ASN A 4 7.18 17.79 5.21
C ASN A 4 8.52 17.56 4.49
N SER A 5 8.96 18.45 3.60
CA SER A 5 10.25 18.23 2.91
C SER A 5 11.45 18.49 3.82
N SER A 6 11.33 19.39 4.80
CA SER A 6 12.42 19.72 5.72
C SER A 6 12.77 18.58 6.66
N ALA A 7 11.76 17.86 7.19
CA ALA A 7 11.98 16.77 8.14
C ALA A 7 12.70 15.58 7.48
N LEU A 8 12.28 15.18 6.27
CA LEU A 8 12.97 14.11 5.55
C LEU A 8 14.40 14.52 5.18
N SER A 9 14.61 15.75 4.68
CA SER A 9 15.97 16.23 4.36
C SER A 9 16.91 16.15 5.55
N ALA A 10 16.50 16.62 6.73
CA ALA A 10 17.31 16.54 7.95
C ALA A 10 17.63 15.07 8.35
N ARG A 11 16.66 14.16 8.20
CA ARG A 11 16.88 12.73 8.49
C ARG A 11 17.87 12.09 7.52
N LEU A 12 17.78 12.42 6.23
CA LEU A 12 18.70 11.92 5.20
C LEU A 12 20.13 12.45 5.34
N GLU A 13 20.34 13.59 6.00
CA GLU A 13 21.67 14.10 6.33
C GLU A 13 22.34 13.33 7.48
N ILE A 14 21.54 12.69 8.34
CA ILE A 14 22.00 11.99 9.54
C ILE A 14 22.14 10.48 9.29
N ALA A 15 21.13 9.86 8.67
CA ALA A 15 21.12 8.42 8.41
C ALA A 15 21.93 8.09 7.16
N ASN A 16 22.91 7.19 7.31
CA ASN A 16 23.80 6.71 6.24
C ASN A 16 23.25 5.48 5.52
N SER A 17 22.20 4.86 6.07
CA SER A 17 21.55 3.68 5.49
C SER A 17 20.03 3.74 5.69
N LEU A 18 19.31 2.80 5.05
CA LEU A 18 17.86 2.71 5.20
C LEU A 18 17.47 2.19 6.60
N GLU A 19 18.28 1.29 7.16
CA GLU A 19 18.18 0.76 8.53
C GLU A 19 18.33 1.89 9.55
N GLU A 20 19.34 2.76 9.39
CA GLU A 20 19.55 3.91 10.24
C GLU A 20 18.37 4.89 10.14
N LEU A 21 17.85 5.14 8.93
CA LEU A 21 16.69 6.02 8.74
C LEU A 21 15.47 5.52 9.52
N VAL A 22 15.19 4.22 9.46
CA VAL A 22 14.09 3.62 10.22
C VAL A 22 14.37 3.71 11.73
N SER A 23 15.59 3.42 12.15
CA SER A 23 16.00 3.45 13.56
C SER A 23 15.83 4.86 14.17
N LEU A 24 16.12 5.92 13.42
CA LEU A 24 15.93 7.31 13.86
C LEU A 24 14.49 7.67 14.21
N VAL A 25 13.50 7.02 13.58
CA VAL A 25 12.08 7.33 13.77
C VAL A 25 11.34 6.24 14.54
N LYS A 26 12.00 5.13 14.87
CA LYS A 26 11.36 3.93 15.40
C LYS A 26 10.63 4.22 16.71
N ASP A 27 11.30 4.85 17.66
CA ASP A 27 10.71 5.15 18.98
C ASP A 27 9.56 6.15 18.89
N GLU A 28 9.71 7.19 18.06
CA GLU A 28 8.68 8.22 17.85
C GLU A 28 7.42 7.64 17.19
N ALA A 29 7.59 6.76 16.21
CA ALA A 29 6.50 6.19 15.43
C ALA A 29 5.91 4.90 16.01
N LYS A 30 6.58 4.28 17.00
CA LYS A 30 6.30 2.92 17.49
C LYS A 30 4.83 2.69 17.82
N ASP A 31 4.21 3.59 18.58
CA ASP A 31 2.83 3.42 19.02
C ASP A 31 1.84 3.52 17.84
N LEU A 32 2.07 4.47 16.93
CA LEU A 32 1.26 4.64 15.72
C LEU A 32 1.37 3.43 14.79
N VAL A 33 2.60 2.94 14.59
CA VAL A 33 2.88 1.75 13.77
C VAL A 33 2.24 0.51 14.40
N SER A 34 2.44 0.28 15.70
CA SER A 34 1.90 -0.87 16.42
C SER A 34 0.37 -0.90 16.37
N GLN A 35 -0.27 0.26 16.59
CA GLN A 35 -1.72 0.40 16.48
C GLN A 35 -2.21 0.06 15.08
N ARG A 36 -1.54 0.56 14.04
CA ARG A 36 -1.92 0.30 12.65
C ARG A 36 -1.72 -1.16 12.26
N ILE A 37 -0.61 -1.77 12.67
CA ILE A 37 -0.35 -3.20 12.45
C ILE A 37 -1.40 -4.07 13.15
N ALA A 38 -1.82 -3.72 14.37
CA ALA A 38 -2.90 -4.42 15.06
C ALA A 38 -4.23 -4.33 14.29
N GLN A 39 -4.54 -3.18 13.68
CA GLN A 39 -5.73 -3.03 12.82
C GLN A 39 -5.65 -3.95 11.60
N PHE A 40 -4.49 -4.03 10.93
CA PHE A 40 -4.31 -4.91 9.78
C PHE A 40 -4.40 -6.40 10.16
N LYS A 41 -3.79 -6.80 11.28
CA LYS A 41 -3.86 -8.19 11.78
C LYS A 41 -5.29 -8.60 12.16
N ASN A 42 -6.11 -7.65 12.63
CA ASN A 42 -7.52 -7.87 12.98
C ASN A 42 -8.48 -7.61 11.80
N PHE A 43 -7.99 -7.40 10.57
CA PHE A 43 -8.84 -7.14 9.43
C PHE A 43 -9.78 -8.33 9.17
N PRO A 44 -11.09 -8.12 8.93
CA PRO A 44 -12.07 -9.21 8.75
C PRO A 44 -11.93 -9.88 7.38
N ARG A 45 -10.91 -10.73 7.20
CA ARG A 45 -10.54 -11.36 5.92
C ARG A 45 -11.58 -12.35 5.37
N HIS A 46 -12.61 -12.71 6.12
CA HIS A 46 -13.70 -13.55 5.62
C HIS A 46 -14.86 -12.73 5.04
N ASP A 47 -14.90 -11.42 5.31
CA ASP A 47 -15.94 -10.54 4.80
C ASP A 47 -15.54 -9.96 3.44
N VAL A 48 -16.25 -10.40 2.40
CA VAL A 48 -16.06 -9.94 1.03
C VAL A 48 -16.27 -8.43 0.89
N SER A 49 -17.21 -7.84 1.62
CA SER A 49 -17.48 -6.40 1.55
C SER A 49 -16.31 -5.59 2.09
N ASN A 50 -15.75 -5.99 3.22
CA ASN A 50 -14.60 -5.33 3.81
C ASN A 50 -13.36 -5.49 2.91
N LEU A 51 -13.06 -6.72 2.45
CA LEU A 51 -11.96 -6.96 1.53
C LEU A 51 -12.11 -6.17 0.22
N PHE A 52 -13.32 -6.12 -0.34
CA PHE A 52 -13.55 -5.38 -1.58
C PHE A 52 -13.39 -3.88 -1.39
N SER A 53 -13.85 -3.34 -0.26
CA SER A 53 -13.60 -1.93 0.11
C SER A 53 -12.11 -1.64 0.19
N GLU A 54 -11.29 -2.52 0.78
CA GLU A 54 -9.84 -2.34 0.85
C GLU A 54 -9.15 -2.47 -0.50
N LEU A 55 -9.61 -3.39 -1.35
CA LEU A 55 -9.13 -3.47 -2.74
C LEU A 55 -9.44 -2.17 -3.50
N CYS A 56 -10.64 -1.61 -3.33
CA CYS A 56 -11.04 -0.35 -3.94
C CYS A 56 -10.15 0.80 -3.46
N PHE A 57 -9.81 0.85 -2.17
CA PHE A 57 -8.82 1.80 -1.65
C PHE A 57 -7.50 1.72 -2.41
N CYS A 58 -6.93 0.53 -2.58
CA CYS A 58 -5.67 0.36 -3.33
C CYS A 58 -5.79 0.76 -4.81
N VAL A 59 -6.94 0.51 -5.44
CA VAL A 59 -7.22 1.00 -6.81
C VAL A 59 -7.20 2.54 -6.87
N LEU A 60 -7.76 3.21 -5.86
CA LEU A 60 -7.86 4.67 -5.79
C LEU A 60 -6.53 5.34 -5.41
N THR A 61 -5.74 4.73 -4.52
CA THR A 61 -4.45 5.29 -4.08
C THR A 61 -3.32 5.10 -5.10
N ALA A 62 -3.56 4.38 -6.19
CA ALA A 62 -2.65 4.36 -7.34
C ALA A 62 -2.52 5.77 -7.96
N ASN A 63 -1.41 6.43 -7.63
CA ASN A 63 -1.10 7.83 -7.95
C ASN A 63 -2.01 8.88 -7.27
N TRP A 64 -2.48 8.55 -6.06
CA TRP A 64 -3.24 9.46 -5.20
C TRP A 64 -2.83 9.31 -3.73
N SER A 65 -3.25 10.24 -2.89
CA SER A 65 -2.90 10.21 -1.45
C SER A 65 -3.72 9.17 -0.69
N ALA A 66 -3.12 8.55 0.33
CA ALA A 66 -3.83 7.67 1.27
C ALA A 66 -5.03 8.38 1.91
N GLN A 67 -4.87 9.63 2.36
CA GLN A 67 -5.97 10.44 2.93
C GLN A 67 -7.16 10.60 1.98
N GLY A 68 -6.91 10.85 0.70
CA GLY A 68 -7.97 10.88 -0.32
C GLY A 68 -8.68 9.54 -0.46
N GLY A 69 -7.91 8.44 -0.48
CA GLY A 69 -8.46 7.09 -0.51
C GLY A 69 -9.33 6.77 0.71
N MET A 70 -8.91 7.19 1.92
CA MET A 70 -9.68 7.00 3.16
C MET A 70 -10.99 7.79 3.11
N ARG A 71 -10.96 9.05 2.67
CA ARG A 71 -12.18 9.85 2.48
C ARG A 71 -13.14 9.22 1.47
N ALA A 72 -12.62 8.63 0.39
CA ALA A 72 -13.43 7.89 -0.57
C ALA A 72 -14.03 6.63 0.05
N GLN A 73 -13.27 5.87 0.84
CA GLN A 73 -13.75 4.71 1.57
C GLN A 73 -14.87 5.07 2.56
N GLU A 74 -14.70 6.15 3.34
CA GLU A 74 -15.69 6.62 4.30
C GLU A 74 -16.98 7.09 3.62
N LEU A 75 -16.88 7.82 2.50
CA LEU A 75 -18.04 8.33 1.78
C LEU A 75 -18.82 7.20 1.08
N ILE A 76 -18.11 6.28 0.44
CA ILE A 76 -18.71 5.28 -0.44
C ILE A 76 -19.07 4.01 0.34
N ASP A 77 -18.22 3.56 1.26
CA ASP A 77 -18.40 2.36 2.09
C ASP A 77 -18.87 1.14 1.28
N LYS A 78 -20.02 0.52 1.63
CA LYS A 78 -20.61 -0.61 0.90
C LYS A 78 -21.08 -0.25 -0.50
N GLY A 79 -21.18 1.04 -0.81
CA GLY A 79 -21.47 1.58 -2.14
C GLY A 79 -20.48 1.11 -3.21
N PHE A 80 -19.24 0.73 -2.85
CA PHE A 80 -18.30 0.15 -3.81
C PHE A 80 -18.86 -1.11 -4.47
N LEU A 81 -19.68 -1.90 -3.77
CA LEU A 81 -20.33 -3.08 -4.32
C LEU A 81 -21.70 -2.78 -4.95
N THR A 82 -22.43 -1.79 -4.45
CA THR A 82 -23.86 -1.64 -4.74
C THR A 82 -24.23 -0.44 -5.60
N MET A 83 -23.44 0.66 -5.57
CA MET A 83 -23.79 1.89 -6.29
C MET A 83 -23.88 1.64 -7.80
N PRO A 84 -24.86 2.24 -8.49
CA PRO A 84 -24.85 2.34 -9.94
C PRO A 84 -23.54 2.95 -10.49
N PRO A 85 -23.17 2.65 -11.74
CA PRO A 85 -21.94 3.18 -12.34
C PRO A 85 -21.79 4.70 -12.28
N GLU A 86 -22.86 5.44 -12.59
CA GLU A 86 -22.86 6.92 -12.61
C GLU A 86 -22.65 7.49 -11.20
N ASP A 87 -23.40 6.99 -10.22
CA ASP A 87 -23.29 7.42 -8.82
C ASP A 87 -21.90 7.15 -8.24
N LEU A 88 -21.29 6.00 -8.56
CA LEU A 88 -19.94 5.68 -8.11
C LEU A 88 -18.92 6.66 -8.69
N GLU A 89 -19.04 7.00 -9.97
CA GLU A 89 -18.16 7.97 -10.59
C GLU A 89 -18.32 9.36 -9.97
N ASP A 90 -19.55 9.82 -9.76
CA ASP A 90 -19.84 11.11 -9.14
C ASP A 90 -19.35 11.18 -7.69
N ALA A 91 -19.52 10.10 -6.93
CA ALA A 91 -18.95 9.99 -5.59
C ALA A 91 -17.42 10.15 -5.62
N LEU A 92 -16.73 9.51 -6.55
CA LEU A 92 -15.28 9.66 -6.72
C LEU A 92 -14.87 11.07 -7.16
N ARG A 93 -15.64 11.73 -8.02
CA ARG A 93 -15.40 13.15 -8.39
C ARG A 93 -15.58 14.07 -7.20
N SER A 94 -16.61 13.84 -6.38
CA SER A 94 -16.94 14.68 -5.22
C SER A 94 -15.84 14.69 -4.15
N VAL A 95 -15.08 13.59 -4.02
CA VAL A 95 -13.90 13.51 -3.14
C VAL A 95 -12.61 13.98 -3.81
N GLY A 96 -12.69 14.52 -5.03
CA GLY A 96 -11.56 15.11 -5.74
C GLY A 96 -10.68 14.12 -6.51
N HIS A 97 -11.17 12.93 -6.83
CA HIS A 97 -10.36 11.94 -7.55
C HIS A 97 -10.20 12.33 -9.03
N ARG A 98 -8.98 12.74 -9.42
CA ARG A 98 -8.66 13.24 -10.77
C ARG A 98 -8.93 12.25 -11.92
N PHE A 99 -8.95 10.96 -11.64
CA PHE A 99 -9.26 9.90 -12.61
C PHE A 99 -10.53 9.13 -12.24
N ALA A 100 -11.55 9.83 -11.70
CA ALA A 100 -12.80 9.22 -11.22
C ALA A 100 -13.41 8.23 -12.21
N TYR A 101 -13.59 8.62 -13.48
CA TYR A 101 -14.10 7.76 -14.56
C TYR A 101 -13.37 6.42 -14.65
N GLN A 102 -12.05 6.46 -14.81
CA GLN A 102 -11.25 5.25 -15.03
C GLN A 102 -11.24 4.35 -13.78
N ARG A 103 -11.21 4.94 -12.58
CA ARG A 103 -11.22 4.18 -11.33
C ARG A 103 -12.59 3.57 -11.03
N ALA A 104 -13.67 4.30 -11.28
CA ALA A 104 -15.04 3.76 -11.19
C ALA A 104 -15.18 2.51 -12.07
N ARG A 105 -14.72 2.58 -13.33
CA ARG A 105 -14.72 1.43 -14.24
C ARG A 105 -13.94 0.23 -13.71
N PHE A 106 -12.74 0.44 -13.19
CA PHE A 106 -11.98 -0.65 -12.57
C PHE A 106 -12.71 -1.28 -11.39
N ILE A 107 -13.29 -0.47 -10.51
CA ILE A 107 -14.07 -0.96 -9.36
C ILE A 107 -15.28 -1.76 -9.84
N LEU A 108 -16.05 -1.25 -10.80
CA LEU A 108 -17.22 -1.94 -11.36
C LEU A 108 -16.85 -3.29 -11.98
N GLU A 109 -15.78 -3.35 -12.78
CA GLU A 109 -15.28 -4.62 -13.35
C GLU A 109 -14.83 -5.59 -12.25
N ASN A 110 -14.21 -5.09 -11.18
CA ASN A 110 -13.72 -5.91 -10.09
C ASN A 110 -14.83 -6.54 -9.24
N ARG A 111 -16.05 -5.97 -9.20
CA ARG A 111 -17.20 -6.51 -8.44
C ARG A 111 -17.48 -7.97 -8.77
N GLN A 112 -17.38 -8.31 -10.05
CA GLN A 112 -17.65 -9.67 -10.55
C GLN A 112 -16.70 -10.71 -9.96
N ARG A 113 -15.53 -10.29 -9.46
CA ARG A 113 -14.48 -11.14 -8.88
C ARG A 113 -14.28 -10.94 -7.38
N ALA A 114 -15.09 -10.09 -6.73
CA ALA A 114 -14.95 -9.79 -5.31
C ALA A 114 -15.00 -11.06 -4.43
N HIS A 115 -15.82 -12.05 -4.82
CA HIS A 115 -15.95 -13.34 -4.15
C HIS A 115 -14.66 -14.17 -4.10
N LEU A 116 -13.65 -13.85 -4.92
CA LEU A 116 -12.35 -14.52 -4.91
C LEU A 116 -11.43 -13.98 -3.80
N LEU A 117 -11.69 -12.80 -3.24
CA LEU A 117 -10.77 -12.16 -2.30
C LEU A 117 -10.53 -13.00 -1.03
N PRO A 118 -11.56 -13.56 -0.35
CA PRO A 118 -11.33 -14.37 0.84
C PRO A 118 -10.45 -15.60 0.59
N SER A 119 -10.60 -16.28 -0.55
CA SER A 119 -9.78 -17.45 -0.87
C SER A 119 -8.34 -17.07 -1.24
N ILE A 120 -8.13 -15.90 -1.85
CA ILE A 120 -6.78 -15.39 -2.15
C ILE A 120 -6.02 -15.06 -0.87
N VAL A 121 -6.65 -14.44 0.13
CA VAL A 121 -5.96 -13.94 1.34
C VAL A 121 -5.94 -14.91 2.52
N ASN A 122 -6.85 -15.90 2.55
CA ASN A 122 -6.90 -16.92 3.60
C ASN A 122 -6.58 -18.33 3.09
N GLY A 123 -6.32 -18.49 1.79
CA GLY A 123 -5.99 -19.77 1.20
C GLY A 123 -4.59 -20.26 1.61
N SER A 124 -4.16 -21.36 1.01
CA SER A 124 -2.83 -21.95 1.22
C SER A 124 -1.71 -21.25 0.43
N LEU A 125 -1.99 -20.11 -0.20
CA LEU A 125 -1.01 -19.37 -1.00
C LEU A 125 -0.07 -18.59 -0.07
N SER A 126 1.21 -18.53 -0.44
CA SER A 126 2.11 -17.53 0.14
C SER A 126 1.69 -16.11 -0.28
N SER A 127 2.05 -15.08 0.48
CA SER A 127 1.70 -13.70 0.12
C SER A 127 2.23 -13.26 -1.26
N PRO A 128 3.45 -13.66 -1.71
CA PRO A 128 3.89 -13.41 -3.09
C PRO A 128 3.02 -14.08 -4.17
N GLU A 129 2.48 -15.26 -3.89
CA GLU A 129 1.55 -15.95 -4.81
C GLU A 129 0.16 -15.30 -4.79
N ALA A 130 -0.36 -14.96 -3.61
CA ALA A 130 -1.60 -14.19 -3.45
C ALA A 130 -1.50 -12.85 -4.20
N ARG A 131 -0.34 -12.17 -4.12
CA ARG A 131 -0.04 -10.95 -4.88
C ARG A 131 -0.16 -11.18 -6.38
N SER A 132 0.44 -12.26 -6.88
CA SER A 132 0.37 -12.63 -8.30
C SER A 132 -1.08 -12.88 -8.75
N MET A 133 -1.90 -13.50 -7.90
CA MET A 133 -3.33 -13.70 -8.15
C MET A 133 -4.10 -12.38 -8.21
N LEU A 134 -3.80 -11.43 -7.33
CA LEU A 134 -4.44 -10.11 -7.34
C LEU A 134 -4.11 -9.34 -8.62
N VAL A 135 -2.82 -9.27 -8.99
CA VAL A 135 -2.35 -8.59 -10.21
C VAL A 135 -2.99 -9.17 -11.47
N LYS A 136 -3.19 -10.49 -11.52
CA LYS A 136 -3.78 -11.16 -12.69
C LYS A 136 -5.29 -10.90 -12.83
N ASN A 137 -6.01 -10.82 -11.71
CA ASN A 137 -7.49 -10.90 -11.73
C ASN A 137 -8.19 -9.55 -11.58
N PHE A 138 -7.55 -8.55 -10.96
CA PHE A 138 -8.19 -7.28 -10.63
C PHE A 138 -7.63 -6.11 -11.43
N LYS A 139 -8.52 -5.31 -12.01
CA LYS A 139 -8.18 -4.11 -12.78
C LYS A 139 -7.71 -3.00 -11.87
N GLY A 140 -6.75 -2.22 -12.35
CA GLY A 140 -6.16 -1.13 -11.58
C GLY A 140 -5.23 -1.58 -10.46
N ILE A 141 -4.95 -2.88 -10.34
CA ILE A 141 -4.06 -3.48 -9.35
C ILE A 141 -2.78 -3.97 -10.03
N GLY A 142 -1.68 -3.24 -9.83
CA GLY A 142 -0.34 -3.69 -10.19
C GLY A 142 0.36 -4.34 -8.99
N TRP A 143 1.65 -4.65 -9.15
CA TRP A 143 2.46 -5.30 -8.11
C TRP A 143 2.51 -4.51 -6.80
N LYS A 144 2.60 -3.18 -6.90
CA LYS A 144 2.60 -2.29 -5.74
C LYS A 144 1.23 -2.26 -5.06
N GLU A 145 0.16 -2.09 -5.83
CA GLU A 145 -1.21 -2.03 -5.28
C GLU A 145 -1.62 -3.37 -4.67
N ALA A 146 -1.21 -4.49 -5.24
CA ALA A 146 -1.47 -5.82 -4.69
C ALA A 146 -0.70 -6.04 -3.38
N SER A 147 0.58 -5.64 -3.30
CA SER A 147 1.35 -5.69 -2.04
C SER A 147 0.72 -4.79 -0.97
N HIS A 148 0.26 -3.61 -1.38
CA HIS A 148 -0.44 -2.66 -0.49
C HIS A 148 -1.72 -3.26 0.09
N PHE A 149 -2.55 -3.86 -0.76
CA PHE A 149 -3.75 -4.57 -0.33
C PHE A 149 -3.44 -5.69 0.67
N LEU A 150 -2.46 -6.55 0.35
CA LEU A 150 -2.07 -7.66 1.22
C LEU A 150 -1.60 -7.17 2.60
N ARG A 151 -0.75 -6.14 2.64
CA ARG A 151 -0.31 -5.53 3.89
C ARG A 151 -1.49 -5.02 4.71
N ASN A 152 -2.43 -4.33 4.08
CA ASN A 152 -3.56 -3.72 4.78
C ASN A 152 -4.57 -4.73 5.31
N VAL A 153 -4.61 -5.92 4.72
CA VAL A 153 -5.37 -7.04 5.29
C VAL A 153 -4.54 -7.86 6.29
N GLY A 154 -3.27 -7.50 6.54
CA GLY A 154 -2.39 -8.05 7.58
C GLY A 154 -1.42 -9.14 7.12
N LEU A 155 -1.17 -9.27 5.82
CA LEU A 155 -0.11 -10.13 5.26
C LEU A 155 1.13 -9.25 5.04
N LEU A 156 2.07 -9.33 6.00
CA LEU A 156 3.14 -8.33 6.17
C LEU A 156 4.48 -8.72 5.51
N ASP A 157 4.58 -9.90 4.93
CA ASP A 157 5.77 -10.47 4.30
C ASP A 157 5.98 -10.02 2.84
N VAL A 158 5.34 -8.92 2.44
CA VAL A 158 5.50 -8.30 1.10
C VAL A 158 5.80 -6.81 1.21
N ALA A 159 6.66 -6.30 0.32
CA ALA A 159 7.06 -4.90 0.26
C ALA A 159 6.17 -4.08 -0.68
N ILE A 160 5.91 -2.83 -0.30
CA ILE A 160 5.18 -1.85 -1.11
C ILE A 160 6.21 -0.93 -1.79
N LEU A 161 6.60 -1.26 -3.03
CA LEU A 161 7.62 -0.52 -3.78
C LEU A 161 7.00 0.68 -4.52
N ASP A 162 6.58 1.67 -3.74
CA ASP A 162 6.05 2.93 -4.27
C ASP A 162 7.17 3.91 -4.67
N LYS A 163 6.80 5.07 -5.23
CA LYS A 163 7.80 6.06 -5.67
C LYS A 163 8.64 6.64 -4.52
N HIS A 164 8.12 6.68 -3.29
CA HIS A 164 8.83 7.20 -2.13
C HIS A 164 9.85 6.17 -1.66
N ILE A 165 9.45 4.91 -1.51
CA ILE A 165 10.35 3.80 -1.14
C ILE A 165 11.46 3.64 -2.19
N LEU A 166 11.12 3.63 -3.49
CA LEU A 166 12.13 3.54 -4.55
C LEU A 166 13.13 4.70 -4.54
N ARG A 167 12.70 5.91 -4.19
CA ARG A 167 13.60 7.06 -4.05
C ARG A 167 14.55 6.90 -2.87
N LEU A 168 14.07 6.35 -1.75
CA LEU A 168 14.93 6.03 -0.60
C LEU A 168 15.93 4.93 -0.96
N MET A 169 15.47 3.86 -1.62
CA MET A 169 16.35 2.78 -2.10
C MET A 169 17.44 3.32 -3.04
N HIS A 170 17.08 4.22 -3.96
CA HIS A 170 18.05 4.87 -4.85
C HIS A 170 19.00 5.81 -4.09
N HIS A 171 18.48 6.60 -3.13
CA HIS A 171 19.28 7.50 -2.31
C HIS A 171 20.38 6.75 -1.54
N TYR A 172 20.02 5.62 -0.92
CA TYR A 172 20.95 4.74 -0.20
C TYR A 172 21.66 3.72 -1.10
N LYS A 173 21.60 3.90 -2.44
CA LYS A 173 22.32 3.08 -3.42
C LYS A 173 22.00 1.57 -3.37
N LEU A 174 20.83 1.19 -2.84
CA LEU A 174 20.30 -0.17 -2.95
C LEU A 174 19.94 -0.51 -4.41
N ILE A 175 19.54 0.51 -5.18
CA ILE A 175 19.30 0.41 -6.62
C ILE A 175 20.03 1.55 -7.36
N GLU A 176 20.59 1.24 -8.51
CA GLU A 176 21.29 2.23 -9.35
C GLU A 176 20.32 3.09 -10.18
N ASN A 177 19.21 2.50 -10.62
CA ASN A 177 18.32 3.11 -11.60
C ASN A 177 16.85 2.94 -11.19
N MET A 178 16.05 3.98 -11.42
CA MET A 178 14.61 3.91 -11.18
C MET A 178 13.92 2.97 -12.18
N PRO A 179 13.11 2.00 -11.71
CA PRO A 179 12.42 1.09 -12.61
C PRO A 179 11.35 1.84 -13.43
N LYS A 180 11.33 1.60 -14.74
CA LYS A 180 10.33 2.20 -15.67
C LYS A 180 8.98 1.47 -15.66
N GLY A 181 8.87 0.36 -14.93
CA GLY A 181 7.71 -0.51 -14.85
C GLY A 181 8.05 -1.85 -14.22
N TRP A 182 7.03 -2.65 -13.90
CA TRP A 182 7.17 -3.88 -13.15
C TRP A 182 6.87 -5.13 -13.96
N THR A 183 7.84 -6.03 -14.02
CA THR A 183 7.60 -7.46 -14.23
C THR A 183 7.67 -8.16 -12.88
N ARG A 184 7.18 -9.41 -12.78
CA ARG A 184 7.30 -10.23 -11.56
C ARG A 184 8.74 -10.27 -11.05
N ALA A 185 9.64 -10.76 -11.90
CA ALA A 185 11.05 -10.93 -11.56
C ALA A 185 11.71 -9.61 -11.12
N ARG A 186 11.36 -8.50 -11.77
CA ARG A 186 11.89 -7.19 -11.38
C ARG A 186 11.38 -6.75 -10.02
N TYR A 187 10.08 -6.87 -9.75
CA TYR A 187 9.50 -6.46 -8.47
C TYR A 187 10.08 -7.29 -7.33
N GLU A 188 10.09 -8.62 -7.48
CA GLU A 188 10.66 -9.54 -6.50
C GLU A 188 12.15 -9.27 -6.27
N ALA A 189 12.94 -9.01 -7.31
CA ALA A 189 14.36 -8.68 -7.14
C ALA A 189 14.59 -7.39 -6.32
N HIS A 190 13.70 -6.38 -6.44
CA HIS A 190 13.80 -5.15 -5.65
C HIS A 190 13.32 -5.38 -4.21
N GLU A 191 12.28 -6.18 -4.02
CA GLU A 191 11.78 -6.57 -2.70
C GLU A 191 12.84 -7.36 -1.91
N GLN A 192 13.60 -8.23 -2.57
CA GLN A 192 14.67 -9.01 -1.93
C GLN A 192 15.77 -8.14 -1.31
N LEU A 193 16.01 -6.94 -1.85
CA LEU A 193 16.97 -5.99 -1.29
C LEU A 193 16.52 -5.42 0.06
N LEU A 194 15.22 -5.47 0.36
CA LEU A 194 14.64 -4.95 1.60
C LEU A 194 14.53 -6.01 2.70
N ILE A 195 14.66 -7.30 2.38
CA ILE A 195 14.51 -8.38 3.36
C ILE A 195 15.60 -8.34 4.44
N PRO A 196 16.91 -8.23 4.13
CA PRO A 196 17.95 -8.17 5.16
C PRO A 196 17.77 -6.97 6.10
N ILE A 197 17.35 -5.83 5.56
CA ILE A 197 17.07 -4.58 6.28
C ILE A 197 15.95 -4.80 7.31
N ALA A 198 14.85 -5.41 6.87
CA ALA A 198 13.72 -5.72 7.74
C ALA A 198 14.10 -6.72 8.85
N GLN A 199 14.92 -7.73 8.53
CA GLN A 199 15.45 -8.70 9.49
C GLN A 199 16.32 -8.04 10.57
N GLU A 200 17.23 -7.15 10.18
CA GLU A 200 18.08 -6.40 11.12
C GLU A 200 17.24 -5.52 12.05
N LEU A 201 16.19 -4.90 11.51
CA LEU A 201 15.23 -4.09 12.26
C LEU A 201 14.28 -4.92 13.13
N GLN A 202 14.31 -6.26 13.03
CA GLN A 202 13.36 -7.19 13.66
C GLN A 202 11.90 -6.83 13.35
N ALA A 203 11.62 -6.49 12.08
CA ALA A 203 10.31 -6.09 11.60
C ALA A 203 9.93 -6.86 10.33
N ASP A 204 8.64 -7.02 10.08
CA ASP A 204 8.15 -7.48 8.77
C ASP A 204 8.30 -6.37 7.72
N LEU A 205 8.35 -6.74 6.42
CA LEU A 205 8.41 -5.75 5.31
C LEU A 205 7.26 -4.74 5.37
N GLY A 206 6.05 -5.22 5.68
CA GLY A 206 4.86 -4.40 5.80
C GLY A 206 4.85 -3.48 7.02
N GLU A 207 5.59 -3.82 8.08
CA GLU A 207 5.80 -2.96 9.24
C GLU A 207 6.88 -1.91 8.96
N MET A 208 8.00 -2.33 8.36
CA MET A 208 9.07 -1.41 7.93
C MET A 208 8.54 -0.33 6.99
N ASP A 209 7.62 -0.66 6.07
CA ASP A 209 6.97 0.33 5.20
C ASP A 209 6.32 1.48 5.99
N LEU A 210 5.66 1.21 7.13
CA LEU A 210 5.02 2.24 7.93
C LEU A 210 6.04 3.18 8.58
N TYR A 211 7.18 2.66 9.05
CA TYR A 211 8.28 3.48 9.56
C TYR A 211 8.90 4.34 8.46
N LEU A 212 9.12 3.78 7.26
CA LEU A 212 9.63 4.53 6.11
C LEU A 212 8.66 5.65 5.70
N TRP A 213 7.35 5.39 5.72
CA TRP A 213 6.34 6.42 5.48
C TRP A 213 6.34 7.50 6.56
N TYR A 214 6.51 7.13 7.83
CA TYR A 214 6.67 8.09 8.91
C TYR A 214 7.93 8.95 8.71
N ALA A 215 9.04 8.35 8.30
CA ALA A 215 10.27 9.07 7.97
C ALA A 215 10.05 10.12 6.86
N VAL A 216 9.20 9.82 5.88
CA VAL A 216 8.89 10.70 4.73
C VAL A 216 7.82 11.75 5.03
N LYS A 217 6.81 11.43 5.87
CA LYS A 217 5.58 12.23 6.03
C LYS A 217 5.22 12.63 7.46
N ASN A 218 5.89 12.08 8.47
CA ASN A 218 5.51 12.20 9.89
C ASN A 218 4.07 11.74 10.16
N THR A 219 3.56 10.79 9.38
CA THR A 219 2.22 10.23 9.54
C THR A 219 2.25 8.73 9.30
N VAL A 220 1.39 8.00 10.01
CA VAL A 220 1.09 6.58 9.78
C VAL A 220 -0.35 6.48 9.26
N ASP A 221 -0.49 6.50 7.94
CA ASP A 221 -1.78 6.26 7.27
C ASP A 221 -2.01 4.74 7.13
N LYS A 222 -2.25 4.25 5.92
CA LYS A 222 -2.43 2.82 5.61
C LYS A 222 -2.08 2.53 4.17
#